data_AF-A0A961W8J0-F1
#
_entry.id   AF-A0A961W8J0-F1
#
_cell.length_a   1.000
_cell.length_b   1.000
_cell.length_c   1.000
_cell.angle_alpha   90.00
_cell.angle_beta   90.00
_cell.angle_gamma   90.00
#
_symmetry.space_group_name_H-M   'P 1'
#
loop_
_entity.id
_entity.type
_entity.pdbx_description
1 polymer ?
#
loop_
_entity_poly.entity_id
_entity_poly.type
_entity_poly.pdbx_seq_one_letter_code
_entity_poly.pdbx_strand_id
1 'polypeptide(L)'
;LWTANDDDLIALAKKELAQIGLATEDEVKDGCVVRQKKAYPVYDDGYKTNVETIRSELAMDFPTLHLVGRNGMHKYNNQDHAMMTSMLTVKNIIAGEMVYDIWNVNEDAEYHEDGNSGVEEALKSVRMVPERVKKAG
;
A
#
# COMPACT_ATOMS: atom_id res chain seq x y z
N LEU A 1 -12.39 -4.33 -18.68
CA LEU A 1 -11.96 -5.49 -17.87
C LEU A 1 -12.71 -5.61 -16.55
N TRP A 2 -12.75 -4.59 -15.67
CA TRP A 2 -13.36 -4.72 -14.33
C TRP A 2 -14.80 -5.28 -14.30
N THR A 3 -15.64 -4.87 -15.26
CA THR A 3 -17.04 -5.27 -15.39
C THR A 3 -17.27 -6.47 -16.30
N ALA A 4 -16.21 -7.07 -16.85
CA ALA A 4 -16.33 -8.27 -17.68
C ALA A 4 -16.71 -9.48 -16.82
N ASN A 5 -17.33 -10.49 -17.44
CA ASN A 5 -17.62 -11.75 -16.78
C ASN A 5 -16.30 -12.52 -16.50
N ASP A 6 -16.34 -13.43 -15.53
CA ASP A 6 -15.16 -14.20 -15.14
C ASP A 6 -14.64 -15.07 -16.27
N ASP A 7 -15.54 -15.72 -17.02
CA ASP A 7 -15.19 -16.56 -18.17
C ASP A 7 -14.48 -15.76 -19.27
N ASP A 8 -14.92 -14.53 -19.54
CA ASP A 8 -14.29 -13.65 -20.52
C ASP A 8 -12.87 -13.26 -20.09
N LEU A 9 -12.66 -13.02 -18.80
CA LEU A 9 -11.35 -12.68 -18.22
C LEU A 9 -10.41 -13.89 -18.24
N ILE A 10 -10.92 -15.08 -17.93
CA ILE A 10 -10.14 -16.32 -18.00
C ILE A 10 -9.74 -16.60 -19.45
N ALA A 11 -10.67 -16.48 -20.41
CA ALA A 11 -10.39 -16.67 -21.83
C ALA A 11 -9.34 -15.67 -22.33
N LEU A 12 -9.44 -14.39 -21.93
CA LEU A 12 -8.45 -13.38 -22.25
C LEU A 12 -7.07 -13.73 -21.69
N ALA A 13 -6.99 -14.11 -20.41
CA ALA A 13 -5.73 -14.49 -19.76
C ALA A 13 -5.09 -15.70 -20.44
N LYS A 14 -5.86 -16.73 -20.83
CA LYS A 14 -5.36 -17.89 -21.58
C LYS A 14 -4.71 -17.48 -22.89
N LYS A 15 -5.39 -16.63 -23.67
CA LYS A 15 -4.87 -16.12 -24.94
C LYS A 15 -3.60 -15.28 -24.75
N GLU A 16 -3.58 -14.42 -23.73
CA GLU A 16 -2.41 -13.57 -23.43
C GLU A 16 -1.21 -14.41 -22.99
N LEU A 17 -1.40 -15.43 -22.14
CA LEU A 17 -0.35 -16.38 -21.74
C LEU A 17 0.32 -17.05 -22.94
N ALA A 18 -0.47 -17.47 -23.93
CA ALA A 18 0.03 -18.05 -25.19
C ALA A 18 0.76 -17.01 -26.05
N GLN A 19 0.22 -15.79 -26.13
CA GLN A 19 0.84 -14.69 -26.89
C GLN A 19 2.21 -14.29 -26.34
N ILE A 20 2.41 -14.30 -25.02
CA ILE A 20 3.69 -13.98 -24.38
C ILE A 20 4.62 -15.19 -24.22
N GLY A 21 4.18 -16.39 -24.64
CA GLY A 21 4.99 -17.61 -24.65
C GLY A 21 5.24 -18.22 -23.28
N LEU A 22 4.38 -17.98 -22.28
CA LEU A 22 4.51 -18.59 -20.96
C LEU A 22 3.87 -19.99 -20.86
N ALA A 23 2.80 -20.23 -21.62
CA ALA A 23 2.10 -21.51 -21.72
C ALA A 23 1.22 -21.54 -22.97
N THR A 24 0.91 -22.70 -23.53
CA THR A 24 -0.11 -22.85 -24.58
C THR A 24 -1.53 -22.86 -23.96
N GLU A 25 -2.55 -22.56 -24.77
CA GLU A 25 -3.93 -22.52 -24.26
C GLU A 25 -4.45 -23.87 -23.72
N ASP A 26 -3.90 -24.98 -24.21
CA ASP A 26 -4.23 -26.35 -23.79
C ASP A 26 -3.51 -26.80 -22.52
N GLU A 27 -2.43 -26.11 -22.12
CA GLU A 27 -1.73 -26.33 -20.85
C GLU A 27 -2.52 -25.77 -19.66
N VAL A 28 -3.35 -24.75 -19.87
CA VAL A 28 -4.19 -24.14 -18.82
C VAL A 28 -5.44 -24.99 -18.55
N LYS A 29 -5.53 -25.56 -17.35
CA LYS A 29 -6.63 -26.46 -16.94
C LYS A 29 -7.80 -25.78 -16.25
N ASP A 30 -7.55 -24.70 -15.53
CA ASP A 30 -8.56 -23.98 -14.76
C ASP A 30 -8.16 -22.50 -14.57
N GLY A 31 -9.11 -21.67 -14.16
CA GLY A 31 -8.91 -20.25 -13.90
C GLY A 31 -9.85 -19.73 -12.82
N CYS A 32 -9.37 -18.78 -12.02
CA CYS A 32 -10.17 -18.14 -10.99
C CYS A 32 -10.00 -16.62 -11.08
N VAL A 33 -11.11 -15.88 -10.93
CA VAL A 33 -11.11 -14.43 -10.90
C VAL A 33 -11.44 -13.95 -9.50
N VAL A 34 -10.52 -13.19 -8.90
CA VAL A 34 -10.74 -12.52 -7.61
C VAL A 34 -10.69 -11.01 -7.82
N ARG A 35 -11.79 -10.31 -7.51
CA ARG A 35 -11.89 -8.86 -7.63
C ARG A 35 -11.59 -8.17 -6.30
N GLN A 36 -10.38 -7.63 -6.17
CA GLN A 36 -9.98 -6.88 -4.98
C GLN A 36 -10.22 -5.37 -5.17
N LYS A 37 -11.31 -4.86 -4.58
CA LYS A 37 -11.52 -3.41 -4.47
C LYS A 37 -10.46 -2.81 -3.54
N LYS A 38 -10.02 -1.58 -3.83
CA LYS A 38 -9.04 -0.85 -3.00
C LYS A 38 -7.74 -1.64 -2.78
N ALA A 39 -7.27 -2.35 -3.81
CA ALA A 39 -5.99 -3.06 -3.75
C ALA A 39 -4.79 -2.10 -3.66
N TYR A 40 -4.93 -0.93 -4.28
CA TYR A 40 -3.86 0.05 -4.44
C TYR A 40 -4.34 1.44 -4.03
N PRO A 41 -3.65 2.11 -3.09
CA PRO A 41 -3.81 3.54 -2.88
C PRO A 41 -3.45 4.29 -4.16
N VAL A 42 -4.38 5.11 -4.62
CA VAL A 42 -4.16 5.99 -5.78
C VAL A 42 -3.74 7.35 -5.25
N TYR A 43 -2.61 7.85 -5.76
CA TYR A 43 -2.07 9.17 -5.42
C TYR A 43 -2.43 10.15 -6.52
N ASP A 44 -3.56 10.83 -6.34
CA ASP A 44 -3.92 11.97 -7.18
C ASP A 44 -3.26 13.27 -6.66
N ASP A 45 -3.49 14.37 -7.38
CA ASP A 45 -2.94 15.70 -7.05
C ASP A 45 -3.34 16.18 -5.64
N GLY A 46 -4.47 15.71 -5.10
CA GLY A 46 -5.01 16.11 -3.80
C GLY A 46 -4.69 15.15 -2.66
N TYR A 47 -4.09 13.99 -2.94
CA TYR A 47 -4.03 12.89 -1.98
C TYR A 47 -3.36 13.30 -0.67
N LYS A 48 -2.22 14.01 -0.74
CA LYS A 48 -1.45 14.41 0.44
C LYS A 48 -2.29 15.26 1.38
N THR A 49 -2.95 16.28 0.84
CA THR A 49 -3.81 17.18 1.61
C THR A 49 -4.98 16.43 2.23
N ASN A 50 -5.61 15.53 1.48
CA ASN A 50 -6.74 14.74 1.97
C ASN A 50 -6.33 13.80 3.11
N VAL A 51 -5.22 13.08 2.95
CA VAL A 51 -4.68 12.19 3.98
C VAL A 51 -4.29 12.98 5.23
N GLU A 52 -3.63 14.13 5.07
CA GLU A 52 -3.23 14.96 6.20
C GLU A 52 -4.44 15.52 6.97
N THR A 53 -5.48 15.94 6.25
CA THR A 53 -6.73 16.43 6.84
C THR A 53 -7.38 15.35 7.69
N ILE A 54 -7.58 14.16 7.12
CA ILE A 54 -8.18 13.01 7.81
C ILE A 54 -7.33 12.62 9.03
N ARG A 55 -6.00 12.53 8.85
CA ARG A 55 -5.07 12.18 9.93
C ARG A 55 -5.19 13.15 11.10
N SER A 56 -5.20 14.45 10.81
CA SER A 56 -5.23 15.51 11.83
C SER A 56 -6.56 15.52 12.59
N GLU A 57 -7.68 15.40 11.88
CA GLU A 57 -9.02 15.36 12.48
C GLU A 57 -9.17 14.13 13.39
N LEU A 58 -8.77 12.95 12.90
CA LEU A 58 -8.84 11.73 13.71
C LEU A 58 -7.93 11.77 14.93
N ALA A 59 -6.72 12.34 14.82
CA ALA A 59 -5.82 12.48 15.96
C ALA A 59 -6.36 13.44 17.03
N MET A 60 -7.09 14.48 16.62
CA MET A 60 -7.69 15.46 17.52
C MET A 60 -8.93 14.92 18.23
N ASP A 61 -9.86 14.33 17.48
CA ASP A 61 -11.18 13.96 17.99
C ASP A 61 -11.26 12.51 18.50
N PHE A 62 -10.36 11.64 18.02
CA PHE A 62 -10.34 10.21 18.32
C PHE A 62 -8.92 9.72 18.66
N PRO A 63 -8.31 10.18 19.76
CA PRO A 63 -6.90 9.90 20.08
C PRO A 63 -6.56 8.41 20.29
N THR A 64 -7.57 7.55 20.45
CA THR A 64 -7.42 6.08 20.57
C THR A 64 -7.66 5.33 19.25
N LEU A 65 -7.99 6.03 18.17
CA LEU A 65 -8.14 5.46 16.83
C LEU A 65 -6.83 5.60 16.05
N HIS A 66 -6.22 4.46 15.70
CA HIS A 66 -4.93 4.43 15.00
C HIS A 66 -5.07 3.93 13.56
N LEU A 67 -4.56 4.73 12.62
CA LEU A 67 -4.49 4.36 11.21
C LEU A 67 -3.22 3.55 10.95
N VAL A 68 -3.37 2.31 10.48
CA VAL A 68 -2.25 1.40 10.22
C VAL A 68 -2.42 0.67 8.88
N GLY A 69 -1.31 0.17 8.34
CA GLY A 69 -1.30 -0.63 7.12
C GLY A 69 -1.65 0.15 5.85
N ARG A 70 -1.76 -0.59 4.74
CA ARG A 70 -1.85 -0.03 3.38
C ARG A 70 -3.02 0.94 3.18
N ASN A 71 -4.23 0.47 3.44
CA ASN A 71 -5.44 1.26 3.20
C ASN A 71 -5.80 2.16 4.39
N GLY A 72 -5.43 1.78 5.63
CA GLY A 72 -5.67 2.62 6.79
C GLY A 72 -4.86 3.92 6.73
N MET A 73 -3.63 3.84 6.23
CA MET A 73 -2.75 5.00 6.06
C MET A 73 -2.78 5.59 4.64
N HIS A 74 -3.55 4.98 3.72
CA HIS A 74 -3.52 5.27 2.28
C HIS A 74 -2.09 5.36 1.73
N LYS A 75 -1.24 4.41 2.13
CA LYS A 75 0.16 4.32 1.75
C LYS A 75 0.38 3.01 1.00
N TYR A 76 0.89 3.07 -0.23
CA TYR A 76 1.48 1.91 -0.91
C TYR A 76 2.50 1.37 0.10
N ASN A 77 2.28 0.14 0.57
CA ASN A 77 3.13 -0.57 1.53
C ASN A 77 3.07 -2.05 1.17
N ASN A 78 4.21 -2.74 1.25
CA ASN A 78 4.25 -4.21 1.23
C ASN A 78 3.77 -4.79 2.58
N GLN A 79 3.60 -6.11 2.64
CA GLN A 79 3.00 -6.78 3.80
C GLN A 79 3.81 -6.56 5.08
N ASP A 80 5.14 -6.64 4.99
CA ASP A 80 6.09 -6.38 6.06
C ASP A 80 5.97 -4.96 6.61
N HIS A 81 5.93 -3.95 5.74
CA HIS A 81 5.72 -2.55 6.17
C HIS A 81 4.35 -2.35 6.82
N ALA A 82 3.29 -2.93 6.24
CA ALA A 82 1.95 -2.85 6.80
C ALA A 82 1.88 -3.48 8.20
N MET A 83 2.52 -4.65 8.39
CA MET A 83 2.63 -5.30 9.69
C MET A 83 3.46 -4.47 10.68
N MET A 84 4.59 -3.90 10.23
CA MET A 84 5.43 -3.05 11.06
C MET A 84 4.67 -1.84 11.60
N THR A 85 3.88 -1.14 10.77
CA THR A 85 3.07 0.00 11.23
C THR A 85 2.13 -0.40 12.37
N SER A 86 1.57 -1.61 12.31
CA SER A 86 0.71 -2.15 13.37
C SER A 86 1.49 -2.46 14.64
N MET A 87 2.66 -3.10 14.52
CA MET A 87 3.52 -3.43 15.65
C MET A 87 4.01 -2.17 16.39
N LEU A 88 4.48 -1.16 15.66
CA LEU A 88 4.95 0.10 16.25
C LEU A 88 3.79 0.86 16.92
N THR A 89 2.59 0.82 16.33
CA THR A 89 1.38 1.37 16.94
C THR A 89 1.08 0.70 18.28
N VAL A 90 1.11 -0.63 18.34
CA VAL A 90 0.90 -1.37 19.60
C VAL A 90 1.97 -0.99 20.65
N LYS A 91 3.23 -0.81 20.25
CA LYS A 91 4.28 -0.34 21.16
C LYS A 91 3.98 1.06 21.73
N ASN A 92 3.51 2.00 20.90
CA ASN A 92 3.08 3.32 21.38
C ASN A 92 1.91 3.21 22.37
N ILE A 93 0.92 2.36 22.08
CA ILE A 93 -0.23 2.15 22.97
C ILE A 93 0.24 1.62 24.33
N ILE A 94 1.14 0.63 24.36
CA ILE A 94 1.69 0.06 25.60
C ILE A 94 2.52 1.11 26.36
N ALA A 95 3.29 1.94 25.66
CA ALA A 95 4.07 3.01 26.27
C ALA A 95 3.20 4.16 26.82
N GLY A 96 1.97 4.30 26.34
CA GLY A 96 1.10 5.43 26.68
C GLY A 96 1.51 6.76 26.05
N GLU A 97 2.49 6.74 25.15
CA GLU A 97 3.01 7.91 24.44
C GLU A 97 3.46 7.56 23.01
N MET A 98 3.61 8.57 22.18
CA MET A 98 4.04 8.40 20.78
C MET A 98 5.57 8.29 20.71
N VAL A 99 6.09 7.09 20.96
CA VAL A 99 7.53 6.77 20.87
C VAL A 99 8.00 6.63 19.42
N TYR A 100 7.16 6.06 18.56
CA TYR A 100 7.45 5.81 17.14
C TYR A 100 6.50 6.57 16.23
N ASP A 101 7.04 7.32 15.27
CA ASP A 101 6.23 7.91 14.19
C ASP A 101 6.05 6.89 13.05
N ILE A 102 4.90 6.21 13.07
CA ILE A 102 4.58 5.18 12.08
C ILE A 102 4.41 5.73 10.65
N TRP A 103 4.14 7.03 10.48
CA TRP A 103 3.95 7.63 9.15
C TRP A 103 5.25 7.69 8.35
N ASN A 104 6.40 7.62 9.04
CA ASN A 104 7.72 7.56 8.45
C ASN A 104 8.15 6.14 8.03
N VAL A 105 7.36 5.09 8.32
CA VAL A 105 7.67 3.72 7.83
C VAL A 105 7.51 3.68 6.32
N ASN A 106 8.60 3.59 5.56
CA ASN A 106 8.59 3.68 4.10
C ASN A 106 8.91 2.37 3.40
N GLU A 107 8.46 2.27 2.15
CA GLU A 107 8.63 1.09 1.29
C GLU A 107 10.04 0.87 0.78
N ASP A 108 10.81 1.95 0.62
CA ASP A 108 12.19 1.91 0.12
C ASP A 108 13.18 1.42 1.19
N ALA A 109 12.70 1.21 2.42
CA ALA A 109 13.50 0.62 3.46
C ALA A 109 13.26 -0.88 3.50
N GLU A 110 14.31 -1.64 3.20
CA GLU A 110 14.29 -3.09 3.39
C GLU A 110 14.16 -3.38 4.88
N TYR A 111 13.07 -4.03 5.26
CA TYR A 111 12.98 -4.59 6.59
C TYR A 111 13.86 -5.83 6.66
N HIS A 112 14.96 -5.74 7.39
CA HIS A 112 15.68 -6.91 7.86
C HIS A 112 15.21 -7.21 9.28
N GLU A 113 14.76 -8.46 9.53
CA GLU A 113 14.24 -8.92 10.83
C GLU A 113 15.27 -8.88 11.98
N ASP A 114 16.49 -8.43 11.72
CA ASP A 114 17.54 -8.26 12.73
C ASP A 114 17.37 -6.95 13.52
N GLY A 115 16.64 -7.05 14.64
CA GLY A 115 16.77 -6.17 15.79
C GLY A 115 16.45 -4.68 15.59
N ASN A 116 16.86 -3.86 16.57
CA ASN A 116 16.53 -2.43 16.67
C ASN A 116 17.03 -1.59 15.47
N SER A 117 17.99 -2.11 14.71
CA SER A 117 18.55 -1.52 13.48
C SER A 117 17.52 -1.39 12.35
N GLY A 118 16.68 -2.41 12.13
CA GLY A 118 15.72 -2.40 11.01
C GLY A 118 14.61 -1.35 11.17
N VAL A 119 14.29 -0.94 12.40
CA VAL A 119 13.28 0.09 12.67
C VAL A 119 13.81 1.49 12.35
N GLU A 120 15.06 1.80 12.68
CA GLU A 120 15.64 3.11 12.38
C GLU A 120 15.85 3.33 10.87
N GLU A 121 16.18 2.28 10.14
CA GLU A 121 16.37 2.32 8.69
C GLU A 121 15.04 2.50 7.96
N ALA A 122 13.98 1.84 8.44
CA ALA A 122 12.59 2.00 7.98
C ALA A 122 12.05 3.44 8.01
N LEU A 123 12.57 4.25 8.93
CA LEU A 123 12.06 5.59 9.22
C LEU A 123 12.79 6.73 8.47
N LYS A 124 13.87 6.43 7.71
CA LYS A 124 14.80 7.46 7.17
C LYS A 124 14.60 7.84 5.69
N SER A 125 13.88 7.07 4.88
CA SER A 125 13.74 7.35 3.43
C SER A 125 12.59 8.33 3.13
N VAL A 126 12.64 9.09 2.03
CA VAL A 126 11.54 9.99 1.60
C VAL A 126 11.29 9.81 0.11
N ARG A 127 10.02 9.64 -0.28
CA ARG A 127 9.63 9.36 -1.68
C ARG A 127 9.39 10.65 -2.48
N MET A 128 9.96 10.70 -3.69
CA MET A 128 9.63 11.71 -4.71
C MET A 128 8.31 11.34 -5.41
N VAL A 129 7.42 12.32 -5.61
CA VAL A 129 6.15 12.15 -6.34
C VAL A 129 6.17 12.94 -7.66
N PRO A 130 5.57 12.43 -8.75
CA PRO A 130 5.46 13.17 -9.99
C PRO A 130 4.66 14.46 -9.80
N GLU A 131 5.17 15.58 -10.30
CA GLU A 131 4.47 16.85 -10.30
C GLU A 131 3.89 17.16 -11.69
N ARG A 132 2.75 17.85 -11.70
CA ARG A 132 2.13 18.30 -12.95
C ARG A 132 3.05 19.31 -13.64
N VAL A 133 3.37 19.07 -14.91
CA VAL A 133 4.16 19.99 -15.73
C VAL A 133 3.42 21.33 -15.83
N LYS A 134 4.06 22.42 -15.38
CA LYS A 134 3.53 23.77 -15.55
C LYS A 134 3.39 24.07 -17.05
N LYS A 135 2.22 24.56 -17.50
CA LYS A 135 2.04 25.00 -18.88
C LYS A 135 3.06 26.11 -19.19
N ALA A 136 3.79 25.94 -20.29
CA ALA A 136 4.62 27.01 -20.84
C ALA A 136 3.72 28.22 -21.16
N GLY A 137 4.08 29.37 -20.62
CA GLY A 137 3.45 30.66 -20.91
C GLY A 137 3.88 31.22 -22.26
#